data_AF-A0A2W5TB28-F1
#
_entry.id   AF-A0A2W5TB28-F1
#
_cell.length_a   1.000
_cell.length_b   1.000
_cell.length_c   1.000
_cell.angle_alpha   90.00
_cell.angle_beta   90.00
_cell.angle_gamma   90.00
#
_symmetry.space_group_name_H-M   'P 1'
#
loop_
_entity.id
_entity.type
_entity.pdbx_description
1 polymer ?
#
loop_
_entity_poly.entity_id
_entity_poly.type
_entity_poly.pdbx_seq_one_letter_code
_entity_poly.pdbx_strand_id
1 'polypeptide(L)'
;MRFFLVSCIALALVGCPRDRVTAGKCREDSECGAPAAAYRCEAETGVCYCRTDQACPNSQFCNLIGFCQDRSGCATNLDCPDTTTYCDTASGQCVSRGRCTSDLQCELGQVCDTGRGLCVEGCRRDGDCAGTSCRCGDVACSCTGTTPEELARCTLGTCDPNFCSNETFCRFGEICGPRADAGYPLNNCYSDYDFDRRPYCARCTSGGGVDTCGRGPNFCITDTRTASTYCGADCSAGQTCPRGYECRDIRVVFTRWQCSTTQACPGDPSLPCTDDSQCARGGTCVKLPGQTAGSCAGQCRLREGSNFGYCSCQADSDCATETCTMGECSITRRPCVDDNQCRTIRCVDFEGIGACLIGQNCTPANGLTCVEVQ
;
A
#
# COMPACT_ATOMS: atom_id res chain seq x y z
N MET A 1 -31.82 78.19 50.69
CA MET A 1 -32.06 77.03 51.59
C MET A 1 -31.62 75.77 50.87
N ARG A 2 -30.69 75.03 51.50
CA ARG A 2 -30.31 73.61 51.30
C ARG A 2 -29.64 73.17 49.98
N PHE A 3 -28.32 72.99 50.14
CA PHE A 3 -27.45 72.00 49.49
C PHE A 3 -28.11 70.65 49.18
N PHE A 4 -27.73 70.02 48.07
CA PHE A 4 -27.25 68.64 48.05
C PHE A 4 -26.32 68.41 46.84
N LEU A 5 -25.04 68.13 47.15
CA LEU A 5 -24.08 67.46 46.27
C LEU A 5 -24.55 66.02 46.02
N VAL A 6 -24.43 65.54 44.77
CA VAL A 6 -24.20 64.11 44.49
C VAL A 6 -23.12 64.02 43.41
N SER A 7 -22.11 63.21 43.73
CA SER A 7 -20.84 63.01 43.03
C SER A 7 -20.77 61.56 42.54
N CYS A 8 -20.01 61.34 41.46
CA CYS A 8 -19.45 60.06 40.96
C CYS A 8 -20.49 59.04 40.41
N ILE A 9 -20.21 58.25 39.36
CA ILE A 9 -19.03 57.41 39.11
C ILE A 9 -18.84 57.24 37.60
N ALA A 10 -17.68 57.65 37.08
CA ALA A 10 -17.18 57.18 35.79
C ALA A 10 -16.44 55.85 36.02
N LEU A 11 -16.92 54.76 35.40
CA LEU A 11 -16.20 53.50 35.36
C LEU A 11 -14.96 53.65 34.47
N ALA A 12 -13.81 53.87 35.09
CA ALA A 12 -12.53 53.60 34.48
C ALA A 12 -12.31 52.08 34.48
N LEU A 13 -12.16 51.50 33.29
CA LEU A 13 -11.68 50.15 33.08
C LEU A 13 -10.25 50.04 33.64
N VAL A 14 -10.11 49.44 34.82
CA VAL A 14 -8.82 49.02 35.36
C VAL A 14 -8.44 47.71 34.68
N GLY A 15 -7.68 47.80 33.58
CA GLY A 15 -6.95 46.66 33.05
C GLY A 15 -5.80 46.33 34.00
N CYS A 16 -5.77 45.13 34.56
CA CYS A 16 -4.68 44.66 35.40
C CYS A 16 -3.36 44.62 34.59
N PRO A 17 -2.27 45.31 35.01
CA PRO A 17 -0.96 45.07 34.42
C PRO A 17 -0.47 43.71 34.95
N ARG A 18 -0.62 42.64 34.14
CA ARG A 18 -0.04 41.33 34.45
C ARG A 18 1.42 41.30 33.98
N ASP A 19 2.27 40.92 34.94
CA ASP A 19 3.61 40.33 34.86
C ASP A 19 4.58 40.89 33.82
N ARG A 20 5.42 41.82 34.26
CA ARG A 20 6.69 42.15 33.58
C ARG A 20 7.56 40.90 33.53
N VAL A 21 8.02 40.52 32.34
CA VAL A 21 8.98 39.43 32.12
C VAL A 21 10.29 39.82 32.82
N THR A 22 10.46 39.36 34.06
CA THR A 22 11.64 39.54 34.94
C THR A 22 12.09 41.00 35.14
N ALA A 23 11.85 41.51 36.36
CA ALA A 23 12.14 42.88 36.78
C ALA A 23 13.65 43.21 36.96
N GLY A 24 14.40 43.20 35.85
CA GLY A 24 15.74 43.81 35.74
C GLY A 24 15.74 44.93 34.71
N LYS A 25 16.48 46.02 34.95
CA LYS A 25 16.74 47.03 33.91
C LYS A 25 17.67 46.41 32.87
N CYS A 26 17.17 46.15 31.66
CA CYS A 26 18.00 45.64 30.57
C CYS A 26 18.79 46.77 29.89
N ARG A 27 19.94 46.43 29.28
CA ARG A 27 20.73 47.29 28.39
C ARG A 27 20.80 46.74 26.96
N GLU A 28 20.68 45.43 26.82
CA GLU A 28 20.73 44.71 25.55
C GLU A 28 19.77 43.50 25.56
N ASP A 29 19.42 42.98 24.39
CA ASP A 29 18.41 41.91 24.23
C ASP A 29 18.79 40.61 24.97
N SER A 30 20.08 40.31 25.09
CA SER A 30 20.64 39.15 25.81
C SER A 30 20.37 39.17 27.30
N GLU A 31 20.13 40.35 27.89
CA GLU A 31 19.82 40.49 29.32
C GLU A 31 18.35 40.14 29.64
N CYS A 32 17.50 40.00 28.63
CA CYS A 32 16.06 39.75 28.81
C CYS A 32 15.68 38.28 28.89
N GLY A 33 16.47 37.38 28.29
CA GLY A 33 16.19 35.94 28.29
C GLY A 33 16.89 35.20 27.15
N ALA A 34 16.64 33.89 27.09
CA ALA A 34 17.21 33.00 26.07
C ALA A 34 16.09 32.31 25.27
N PRO A 35 16.18 32.28 23.92
CA PRO A 35 17.21 32.89 23.09
C PRO A 35 17.06 34.42 23.02
N ALA A 36 18.18 35.17 23.00
CA ALA A 36 18.17 36.64 22.94
C ALA A 36 17.37 37.19 21.74
N ALA A 37 17.35 36.46 20.63
CA ALA A 37 16.59 36.82 19.43
C ALA A 37 15.06 36.89 19.66
N ALA A 38 14.55 36.22 20.70
CA ALA A 38 13.13 36.26 21.06
C ALA A 38 12.74 37.53 21.83
N TYR A 39 13.70 38.34 22.30
CA TYR A 39 13.47 39.51 23.15
C TYR A 39 13.92 40.81 22.48
N ARG A 40 13.40 41.94 22.98
CA ARG A 40 13.86 43.31 22.69
C ARG A 40 14.03 44.08 24.00
N CYS A 41 15.21 44.63 24.23
CA CYS A 41 15.43 45.58 25.31
C CYS A 41 15.17 47.02 24.86
N GLU A 42 14.40 47.78 25.65
CA GLU A 42 14.29 49.24 25.52
C GLU A 42 15.28 49.92 26.47
N ALA A 43 16.46 50.27 25.95
CA ALA A 43 17.58 50.74 26.77
C ALA A 43 17.29 52.02 27.57
N GLU A 44 16.36 52.86 27.12
CA GLU A 44 15.97 54.10 27.82
C GLU A 44 15.19 53.82 29.11
N THR A 45 14.29 52.84 29.09
CA THR A 45 13.44 52.48 30.23
C THR A 45 13.95 51.27 30.99
N GLY A 46 14.83 50.48 30.37
CA GLY A 46 15.31 49.18 30.84
C GLY A 46 14.23 48.10 30.81
N VAL A 47 13.20 48.21 29.95
CA VAL A 47 12.09 47.25 29.87
C VAL A 47 12.35 46.21 28.78
N CYS A 48 12.16 44.94 29.13
CA CYS A 48 12.17 43.83 28.19
C CYS A 48 10.81 43.61 27.55
N TYR A 49 10.78 43.57 26.22
CA TYR A 49 9.64 43.21 25.39
C TYR A 49 9.91 41.87 24.69
N CYS A 50 8.86 41.16 24.30
CA CYS A 50 8.99 40.00 23.42
C CYS A 50 9.10 40.46 21.95
N ARG A 51 9.79 39.68 21.12
CA ARG A 51 9.79 39.75 19.64
C ARG A 51 9.08 38.55 19.02
N THR A 52 9.12 37.40 19.68
CA THR A 52 8.51 36.15 19.22
C THR A 52 7.84 35.44 20.40
N ASP A 53 6.96 34.49 20.09
CA ASP A 53 6.25 33.69 21.11
C ASP A 53 7.20 32.90 22.02
N GLN A 54 8.44 32.65 21.59
CA GLN A 54 9.45 31.96 22.40
C GLN A 54 9.89 32.76 23.64
N ALA A 55 9.67 34.09 23.64
CA ALA A 55 9.96 34.93 24.81
C ALA A 55 8.87 34.88 25.87
N CYS A 56 7.73 34.25 25.56
CA CYS A 56 6.56 34.17 26.42
C CYS A 56 6.42 32.78 27.07
N PRO A 57 5.82 32.69 28.27
CA PRO A 57 5.41 31.42 28.84
C PRO A 57 4.48 30.64 27.89
N ASN A 58 4.45 29.31 28.01
CA ASN A 58 3.78 28.39 27.07
C ASN A 58 2.31 28.74 26.73
N SER A 59 1.57 29.42 27.62
CA SER A 59 0.17 29.82 27.41
C SER A 59 0.00 31.23 26.83
N GLN A 60 1.09 31.89 26.44
CA GLN A 60 1.10 33.26 25.96
C GLN A 60 1.73 33.36 24.55
N PHE A 61 1.41 34.43 23.84
CA PHE A 61 2.02 34.78 22.56
C PHE A 61 2.50 36.23 22.62
N CYS A 62 3.50 36.55 21.79
CA CYS A 62 3.99 37.91 21.70
C CYS A 62 3.08 38.76 20.81
N ASN A 63 2.38 39.72 21.39
CA ASN A 63 1.52 40.60 20.62
C ASN A 63 2.32 41.70 19.87
N LEU A 64 1.65 42.42 18.97
CA LEU A 64 2.27 43.44 18.12
C LEU A 64 2.92 44.61 18.89
N ILE A 65 2.55 44.82 20.15
CA ILE A 65 3.11 45.87 21.00
C ILE A 65 4.26 45.35 21.89
N GLY A 66 4.69 44.09 21.72
CA GLY A 66 5.85 43.51 22.40
C GLY A 66 5.56 42.96 23.79
N PHE A 67 4.30 42.68 24.11
CA PHE A 67 3.91 42.10 25.39
C PHE A 67 3.39 40.68 25.22
N CYS A 68 3.68 39.83 26.21
CA CYS A 68 3.10 38.49 26.27
C CYS A 68 1.62 38.60 26.65
N GLN A 69 0.77 38.10 25.77
CA GLN A 69 -0.68 38.07 25.96
C GLN A 69 -1.13 36.62 26.05
N ASP A 70 -2.07 36.32 26.95
CA ASP A 70 -2.69 34.99 27.03
C ASP A 70 -3.27 34.61 25.66
N ARG A 71 -2.92 33.43 25.16
CA ARG A 71 -3.57 32.87 23.97
C ARG A 71 -5.04 32.63 24.34
N SER A 72 -5.95 33.43 23.77
CA SER A 72 -7.36 33.09 23.81
C SER A 72 -7.58 31.91 22.86
N GLY A 73 -7.81 30.71 23.41
CA GLY A 73 -8.07 29.51 22.61
C GLY A 73 -6.93 28.49 22.65
N CYS A 74 -6.66 27.82 21.52
CA CYS A 74 -5.70 26.73 21.42
C CYS A 74 -5.01 26.71 20.05
N ALA A 75 -3.80 26.15 20.00
CA ALA A 75 -3.10 25.77 18.77
C ALA A 75 -2.87 24.25 18.69
N THR A 76 -2.81 23.58 19.84
CA THR A 76 -2.65 22.14 19.98
C THR A 76 -3.59 21.60 21.05
N ASN A 77 -3.80 20.28 21.05
CA ASN A 77 -4.62 19.63 22.09
C ASN A 77 -4.05 19.81 23.51
N LEU A 78 -2.77 20.20 23.66
CA LEU A 78 -2.15 20.46 24.96
C LEU A 78 -2.57 21.80 25.57
N ASP A 79 -3.12 22.72 24.76
CA ASP A 79 -3.59 24.02 25.24
C ASP A 79 -4.99 23.91 25.88
N CYS A 80 -5.64 22.75 25.74
CA CYS A 80 -6.98 22.53 26.26
C CYS A 80 -6.96 22.01 27.71
N PRO A 81 -7.91 22.45 28.54
CA PRO A 81 -7.84 22.30 30.00
C PRO A 81 -7.94 20.85 30.49
N ASP A 82 -8.51 19.95 29.70
CA ASP A 82 -8.69 18.55 30.05
C ASP A 82 -8.72 17.65 28.81
N THR A 83 -8.69 16.33 29.04
CA THR A 83 -8.72 15.31 27.98
C THR A 83 -10.09 15.17 27.31
N THR A 84 -11.14 15.82 27.82
CA THR A 84 -12.50 15.79 27.27
C THR A 84 -12.72 16.89 26.22
N THR A 85 -11.73 17.76 26.03
CA THR A 85 -11.70 18.78 24.99
C THR A 85 -10.52 18.55 24.04
N TYR A 86 -10.62 19.06 22.82
CA TYR A 86 -9.53 19.06 21.85
C TYR A 86 -9.47 20.41 21.15
N CYS A 87 -8.34 20.70 20.52
CA CYS A 87 -8.15 21.95 19.80
C CYS A 87 -8.71 21.85 18.38
N ASP A 88 -9.76 22.61 18.09
CA ASP A 88 -10.18 22.85 16.72
C ASP A 88 -9.29 23.93 16.11
N THR A 89 -8.28 23.51 15.35
CA THR A 89 -7.29 24.43 14.75
C THR A 89 -7.88 25.38 13.71
N ALA A 90 -9.08 25.10 13.18
CA ALA A 90 -9.78 26.00 12.26
C ALA A 90 -10.36 27.22 13.00
N SER A 91 -10.94 27.02 14.19
CA SER A 91 -11.50 28.10 15.01
C SER A 91 -10.53 28.63 16.08
N GLY A 92 -9.47 27.87 16.38
CA GLY A 92 -8.56 28.13 17.49
C GLY A 92 -9.22 27.93 18.86
N GLN A 93 -10.30 27.15 18.97
CA GLN A 93 -11.03 26.95 20.23
C GLN A 93 -10.93 25.53 20.77
N CYS A 94 -10.91 25.41 22.10
CA CYS A 94 -11.08 24.11 22.75
C CYS A 94 -12.55 23.72 22.72
N VAL A 95 -12.85 22.63 22.03
CA VAL A 95 -14.20 22.10 21.84
C VAL A 95 -14.33 20.75 22.52
N SER A 96 -15.49 20.46 23.09
CA SER A 96 -15.76 19.17 23.73
C SER A 96 -15.71 18.02 22.73
N ARG A 97 -15.14 16.87 23.13
CA ARG A 97 -15.23 15.62 22.38
C ARG A 97 -16.68 15.29 22.05
N GLY A 98 -16.91 14.80 20.83
CA GLY A 98 -18.24 14.58 20.28
C GLY A 98 -18.81 15.78 19.50
N ARG A 99 -18.21 16.97 19.61
CA ARG A 99 -18.38 18.03 18.60
C ARG A 99 -17.35 17.85 17.49
N CYS A 100 -17.68 18.39 16.32
CA CYS A 100 -16.79 18.31 15.17
C CYS A 100 -17.09 19.39 14.12
N THR A 101 -16.08 19.68 13.31
CA THR A 101 -16.11 20.40 12.03
C THR A 101 -15.55 19.54 10.90
N SER A 102 -14.90 18.41 11.22
CA SER A 102 -14.40 17.41 10.27
C SER A 102 -14.34 16.01 10.89
N ASP A 103 -14.24 14.97 10.07
CA ASP A 103 -14.23 13.56 10.52
C ASP A 103 -13.02 13.19 11.35
N LEU A 104 -11.88 13.87 11.15
CA LEU A 104 -10.65 13.65 11.90
C LEU A 104 -10.80 13.93 13.40
N GLN A 105 -11.87 14.61 13.78
CA GLN A 105 -12.19 14.97 15.16
C GLN A 105 -13.11 13.95 15.85
N CYS A 106 -13.66 13.00 15.08
CA CYS A 106 -14.50 11.94 15.58
C CYS A 106 -13.70 10.66 15.86
N GLU A 107 -14.21 9.82 16.74
CA GLU A 107 -13.62 8.52 17.01
C GLU A 107 -13.84 7.57 15.82
N LEU A 108 -13.02 6.52 15.71
CA LEU A 108 -13.25 5.47 14.69
C LEU A 108 -14.64 4.85 14.91
N GLY A 109 -15.39 4.68 13.83
CA GLY A 109 -16.81 4.29 13.85
C GLY A 109 -17.78 5.48 13.90
N GLN A 110 -17.27 6.71 13.90
CA GLN A 110 -18.04 7.94 13.84
C GLN A 110 -17.53 8.88 12.76
N VAL A 111 -18.43 9.71 12.25
CA VAL A 111 -18.10 10.78 11.31
C VAL A 111 -18.82 12.07 11.68
N CYS A 112 -18.32 13.18 11.16
CA CYS A 112 -18.88 14.47 11.47
C CYS A 112 -20.14 14.76 10.68
N ASP A 113 -21.26 14.99 11.38
CA ASP A 113 -22.43 15.67 10.84
C ASP A 113 -22.16 17.18 10.93
N THR A 114 -21.60 17.75 9.86
CA THR A 114 -21.23 19.18 9.80
C THR A 114 -22.43 20.12 9.93
N GLY A 115 -23.64 19.65 9.60
CA GLY A 115 -24.87 20.43 9.79
C GLY A 115 -25.26 20.58 11.26
N ARG A 116 -24.94 19.58 12.09
CA ARG A 116 -25.17 19.60 13.54
C ARG A 116 -23.93 19.95 14.36
N GLY A 117 -22.74 19.86 13.76
CA GLY A 117 -21.45 19.99 14.44
C GLY A 117 -21.23 18.88 15.47
N LEU A 118 -21.72 17.67 15.20
CA LEU A 118 -21.69 16.52 16.12
C LEU A 118 -21.15 15.27 15.42
N CYS A 119 -20.35 14.49 16.15
CA CYS A 119 -19.97 13.15 15.72
C CYS A 119 -21.17 12.22 15.83
N VAL A 120 -21.46 11.50 14.74
CA VAL A 120 -22.54 10.52 14.65
C VAL A 120 -21.97 9.17 14.26
N GLU A 121 -22.59 8.09 14.72
CA GLU A 121 -22.19 6.73 14.33
C GLU A 121 -22.29 6.55 12.82
N GLY A 122 -21.27 5.91 12.24
CA GLY A 122 -21.19 5.60 10.82
C GLY A 122 -19.80 5.82 10.27
N CYS A 123 -19.69 5.65 8.96
CA CYS A 123 -18.45 5.78 8.23
C CYS A 123 -18.73 6.28 6.80
N ARG A 124 -17.73 6.88 6.16
CA ARG A 124 -17.77 7.26 4.74
C ARG A 124 -16.81 6.42 3.90
N ARG A 125 -15.79 5.85 4.53
CA ARG A 125 -14.76 4.98 3.95
C ARG A 125 -14.20 4.05 5.00
N ASP A 126 -13.47 3.02 4.55
CA ASP A 126 -12.92 2.00 5.46
C ASP A 126 -11.98 2.57 6.53
N GLY A 127 -11.27 3.66 6.21
CA GLY A 127 -10.36 4.33 7.15
C GLY A 127 -11.06 4.94 8.36
N ASP A 128 -12.38 5.13 8.31
CA ASP A 128 -13.15 5.62 9.45
C ASP A 128 -13.49 4.47 10.43
N CYS A 129 -13.26 3.21 10.05
CA CYS A 129 -13.60 2.04 10.84
C CYS A 129 -12.37 1.43 11.53
N ALA A 130 -12.56 0.92 12.76
CA ALA A 130 -11.50 0.28 13.52
C ALA A 130 -11.21 -1.14 13.02
N GLY A 131 -10.37 -1.27 11.99
CA GLY A 131 -9.91 -2.56 11.45
C GLY A 131 -11.01 -3.38 10.76
N THR A 132 -12.13 -2.74 10.42
CA THR A 132 -13.28 -3.34 9.72
C THR A 132 -13.60 -2.50 8.49
N SER A 133 -14.49 -2.99 7.62
CA SER A 133 -14.85 -2.29 6.39
C SER A 133 -16.09 -1.41 6.58
N CYS A 134 -16.14 -0.33 5.80
CA CYS A 134 -17.27 0.58 5.77
C CYS A 134 -18.27 0.16 4.70
N ARG A 135 -19.48 -0.20 5.13
CA ARG A 135 -20.55 -0.70 4.26
C ARG A 135 -21.62 0.35 4.01
N CYS A 136 -21.93 0.58 2.74
CA CYS A 136 -22.99 1.48 2.26
C CYS A 136 -24.09 0.65 1.59
N GLY A 137 -25.07 0.19 2.38
CA GLY A 137 -26.07 -0.77 1.90
C GLY A 137 -25.43 -2.15 1.70
N ASP A 138 -25.39 -2.63 0.46
CA ASP A 138 -24.84 -3.96 0.13
C ASP A 138 -23.42 -3.92 -0.47
N VAL A 139 -22.85 -2.72 -0.59
CA VAL A 139 -21.56 -2.48 -1.24
C VAL A 139 -20.60 -1.72 -0.32
N ALA A 140 -19.32 -1.68 -0.67
CA ALA A 140 -18.34 -0.88 0.02
C ALA A 140 -18.63 0.62 -0.19
N CYS A 141 -18.43 1.43 0.85
CA CYS A 141 -18.53 2.88 0.70
C CYS A 141 -17.40 3.41 -0.19
N SER A 142 -17.76 4.23 -1.19
CA SER A 142 -16.85 4.77 -2.20
C SER A 142 -16.75 6.29 -2.16
N CYS A 143 -16.74 6.87 -0.95
CA CYS A 143 -16.62 8.32 -0.79
C CYS A 143 -15.21 8.80 -1.19
N THR A 144 -15.12 9.51 -2.32
CA THR A 144 -13.86 10.11 -2.81
C THR A 144 -13.73 11.59 -2.43
N GLY A 145 -14.64 12.11 -1.59
CA GLY A 145 -14.60 13.50 -1.15
C GLY A 145 -13.33 13.80 -0.36
N THR A 146 -12.78 15.00 -0.55
CA THR A 146 -11.55 15.45 0.12
C THR A 146 -11.76 16.69 0.99
N THR A 147 -12.85 17.42 0.75
CA THR A 147 -13.28 18.57 1.56
C THR A 147 -14.43 18.18 2.51
N PRO A 148 -14.61 18.89 3.65
CA PRO A 148 -15.75 18.66 4.54
C PRO A 148 -17.11 18.71 3.82
N GLU A 149 -17.27 19.61 2.85
CA GLU A 149 -18.50 19.77 2.07
C GLU A 149 -18.72 18.61 1.09
N GLU A 150 -17.67 18.07 0.51
CA GLU A 150 -17.75 16.86 -0.32
C GLU A 150 -18.08 15.62 0.51
N LEU A 151 -17.41 15.45 1.64
CA LEU A 151 -17.64 14.34 2.57
C LEU A 151 -19.08 14.36 3.11
N ALA A 152 -19.62 15.53 3.44
CA ALA A 152 -21.00 15.69 3.91
C ALA A 152 -22.06 15.24 2.89
N ARG A 153 -21.73 15.17 1.59
CA ARG A 153 -22.63 14.67 0.54
C ARG A 153 -22.56 13.15 0.36
N CYS A 154 -21.57 12.49 0.93
CA CYS A 154 -21.45 11.04 0.84
C CYS A 154 -22.52 10.34 1.68
N THR A 155 -23.02 9.22 1.17
CA THR A 155 -23.87 8.31 1.93
C THR A 155 -23.12 7.85 3.18
N LEU A 156 -23.78 7.97 4.33
CA LEU A 156 -23.29 7.40 5.57
C LEU A 156 -23.48 5.89 5.55
N GLY A 157 -22.37 5.17 5.68
CA GLY A 157 -22.33 3.74 5.89
C GLY A 157 -22.24 3.36 7.35
N THR A 158 -22.08 2.05 7.57
CA THR A 158 -21.87 1.46 8.90
C THR A 158 -20.61 0.61 8.87
N CYS A 159 -19.80 0.70 9.92
CA CYS A 159 -18.67 -0.21 10.09
C CYS A 159 -19.18 -1.61 10.41
N ASP A 160 -18.92 -2.56 9.52
CA ASP A 160 -19.48 -3.91 9.60
C ASP A 160 -18.34 -4.94 9.66
N PRO A 161 -18.15 -5.66 10.79
CA PRO A 161 -17.07 -6.62 10.95
C PRO A 161 -17.26 -7.89 10.11
N ASN A 162 -18.45 -8.13 9.56
CA ASN A 162 -18.73 -9.30 8.72
C ASN A 162 -18.67 -8.97 7.22
N PHE A 163 -18.50 -7.70 6.88
CA PHE A 163 -18.35 -7.21 5.52
C PHE A 163 -16.87 -6.98 5.21
N CYS A 164 -16.48 -7.22 3.96
CA CYS A 164 -15.18 -6.83 3.45
C CYS A 164 -15.34 -5.91 2.23
N SER A 165 -14.59 -4.83 2.19
CA SER A 165 -14.52 -3.95 1.02
C SER A 165 -13.53 -4.46 -0.03
N ASN A 166 -12.48 -5.15 0.41
CA ASN A 166 -11.47 -5.81 -0.40
C ASN A 166 -10.71 -6.87 0.45
N GLU A 167 -9.78 -7.59 -0.17
CA GLU A 167 -9.07 -8.72 0.44
C GLU A 167 -8.20 -8.32 1.64
N THR A 168 -7.79 -7.05 1.76
CA THR A 168 -6.94 -6.61 2.89
C THR A 168 -7.64 -6.72 4.25
N PHE A 169 -8.97 -6.78 4.26
CA PHE A 169 -9.80 -6.97 5.45
C PHE A 169 -10.04 -8.45 5.82
N CYS A 170 -9.68 -9.38 4.95
CA CYS A 170 -9.86 -10.82 5.18
C CYS A 170 -8.66 -11.46 5.85
N ARG A 171 -8.71 -12.70 6.33
CA ARG A 171 -7.52 -13.38 6.85
C ARG A 171 -6.58 -13.77 5.71
N PHE A 172 -5.33 -14.08 6.03
CA PHE A 172 -4.40 -14.64 5.04
C PHE A 172 -5.02 -15.88 4.39
N GLY A 173 -5.00 -15.97 3.05
CA GLY A 173 -5.62 -17.08 2.32
C GLY A 173 -7.14 -16.97 2.11
N GLU A 174 -7.77 -15.86 2.48
CA GLU A 174 -9.19 -15.59 2.20
C GLU A 174 -9.37 -14.56 1.08
N ILE A 175 -10.47 -14.66 0.35
CA ILE A 175 -10.92 -13.74 -0.69
C ILE A 175 -12.07 -12.90 -0.13
N CYS A 176 -12.14 -11.65 -0.56
CA CYS A 176 -13.31 -10.81 -0.35
C CYS A 176 -14.24 -10.88 -1.55
N GLY A 177 -15.48 -11.33 -1.35
CA GLY A 177 -16.47 -11.32 -2.42
C GLY A 177 -17.80 -11.95 -2.02
N PRO A 178 -18.79 -11.97 -2.92
CA PRO A 178 -20.08 -12.57 -2.64
C PRO A 178 -19.98 -14.10 -2.63
N ARG A 179 -20.53 -14.75 -1.60
CA ARG A 179 -20.69 -16.22 -1.56
C ARG A 179 -22.05 -16.62 -2.10
N ALA A 180 -22.09 -17.04 -3.37
CA ALA A 180 -23.31 -17.52 -4.02
C ALA A 180 -23.93 -18.75 -3.31
N ASP A 181 -23.11 -19.58 -2.66
CA ASP A 181 -23.51 -20.79 -1.95
C ASP A 181 -24.06 -20.53 -0.53
N ALA A 182 -23.68 -19.42 0.10
CA ALA A 182 -24.08 -19.10 1.46
C ALA A 182 -25.40 -18.29 1.55
N GLY A 183 -25.98 -17.92 0.40
CA GLY A 183 -27.20 -17.10 0.34
C GLY A 183 -26.99 -15.66 0.81
N TYR A 184 -25.74 -15.22 0.98
CA TYR A 184 -25.40 -13.84 1.31
C TYR A 184 -25.05 -13.09 0.02
N PRO A 185 -25.85 -12.08 -0.39
CA PRO A 185 -25.51 -11.25 -1.55
C PRO A 185 -24.34 -10.29 -1.27
N LEU A 186 -23.89 -10.22 -0.02
CA LEU A 186 -22.89 -9.27 0.47
C LEU A 186 -21.48 -9.84 0.35
N ASN A 187 -20.51 -8.94 0.15
CA ASN A 187 -19.11 -9.31 0.25
C ASN A 187 -18.77 -9.72 1.68
N ASN A 188 -18.24 -10.93 1.82
CA ASN A 188 -17.68 -11.44 3.06
C ASN A 188 -16.35 -12.13 2.78
N CYS A 189 -15.57 -12.31 3.84
CA CYS A 189 -14.33 -13.05 3.76
C CYS A 189 -14.63 -14.55 3.75
N TYR A 190 -14.09 -15.25 2.76
CA TYR A 190 -14.17 -16.71 2.68
C TYR A 190 -12.91 -17.28 2.08
N SER A 191 -12.59 -18.52 2.45
CA SER A 191 -11.55 -19.28 1.76
C SER A 191 -12.17 -20.01 0.58
N ASP A 192 -11.62 -19.80 -0.61
CA ASP A 192 -11.91 -20.58 -1.81
C ASP A 192 -10.93 -21.76 -1.98
N TYR A 193 -10.16 -22.07 -0.92
CA TYR A 193 -9.26 -23.20 -0.91
C TYR A 193 -10.03 -24.49 -1.18
N ASP A 194 -9.66 -25.13 -2.28
CA ASP A 194 -10.21 -26.41 -2.72
C ASP A 194 -9.02 -27.27 -3.14
N PHE A 195 -8.79 -28.38 -2.44
CA PHE A 195 -7.65 -29.26 -2.73
C PHE A 195 -7.68 -29.78 -4.17
N ASP A 196 -8.87 -29.96 -4.75
CA ASP A 196 -9.05 -30.48 -6.10
C ASP A 196 -9.05 -29.38 -7.18
N ARG A 197 -9.29 -28.11 -6.83
CA ARG A 197 -9.47 -27.03 -7.83
C ARG A 197 -8.57 -25.82 -7.63
N ARG A 198 -8.30 -25.44 -6.39
CA ARG A 198 -7.55 -24.24 -5.99
C ARG A 198 -6.60 -24.54 -4.82
N PRO A 199 -5.57 -25.39 -5.03
CA PRO A 199 -4.68 -25.85 -3.97
C PRO A 199 -3.57 -24.82 -3.68
N TYR A 200 -3.91 -23.67 -3.11
CA TYR A 200 -2.91 -22.65 -2.74
C TYR A 200 -1.87 -23.22 -1.78
N CYS A 201 -0.60 -23.16 -2.17
CA CYS A 201 0.53 -23.69 -1.41
C CYS A 201 0.40 -25.17 -1.01
N ALA A 202 -0.52 -25.95 -1.57
CA ALA A 202 -0.58 -27.37 -1.27
C ALA A 202 0.64 -28.09 -1.84
N ARG A 203 0.99 -29.25 -1.31
CA ARG A 203 2.06 -30.07 -1.90
C ARG A 203 1.61 -30.59 -3.26
N CYS A 204 2.52 -30.60 -4.23
CA CYS A 204 2.25 -31.24 -5.50
C CYS A 204 2.03 -32.74 -5.32
N THR A 205 1.10 -33.29 -6.09
CA THR A 205 0.84 -34.72 -6.12
C THR A 205 1.50 -35.35 -7.34
N SER A 206 2.41 -36.29 -7.10
CA SER A 206 3.07 -37.06 -8.17
C SER A 206 2.17 -38.22 -8.61
N GLY A 207 1.78 -38.24 -9.89
CA GLY A 207 0.99 -39.33 -10.47
C GLY A 207 1.38 -39.56 -11.93
N GLY A 208 1.74 -40.79 -12.30
CA GLY A 208 2.10 -41.12 -13.69
C GLY A 208 3.36 -40.43 -14.21
N GLY A 209 4.28 -40.02 -13.32
CA GLY A 209 5.53 -39.33 -13.68
C GLY A 209 5.41 -37.82 -13.88
N VAL A 210 4.25 -37.21 -13.57
CA VAL A 210 4.04 -35.76 -13.63
C VAL A 210 3.55 -35.27 -12.28
N ASP A 211 4.14 -34.18 -11.78
CA ASP A 211 3.65 -33.47 -10.59
C ASP A 211 2.46 -32.60 -10.97
N THR A 212 1.37 -32.72 -10.22
CA THR A 212 0.09 -32.09 -10.54
C THR A 212 -0.48 -31.34 -9.34
N CYS A 213 -1.31 -30.34 -9.63
CA CYS A 213 -1.91 -29.43 -8.66
C CYS A 213 -3.44 -29.40 -8.82
N GLY A 214 -4.09 -30.52 -8.49
CA GLY A 214 -5.52 -30.67 -8.71
C GLY A 214 -5.89 -30.58 -10.19
N ARG A 215 -7.13 -30.14 -10.45
CA ARG A 215 -7.72 -29.95 -11.78
C ARG A 215 -7.51 -28.53 -12.28
N GLY A 216 -7.46 -28.38 -13.60
CA GLY A 216 -7.34 -27.09 -14.27
C GLY A 216 -5.90 -26.59 -14.43
N PRO A 217 -5.72 -25.30 -14.78
CA PRO A 217 -4.44 -24.72 -15.19
C PRO A 217 -3.45 -24.40 -14.05
N ASN A 218 -3.48 -25.18 -12.97
CA ASN A 218 -2.62 -24.98 -11.81
C ASN A 218 -1.24 -25.59 -12.05
N PHE A 219 -0.18 -24.88 -11.64
CA PHE A 219 1.19 -25.36 -11.82
C PHE A 219 1.80 -25.85 -10.50
N CYS A 220 2.56 -26.94 -10.61
CA CYS A 220 3.51 -27.34 -9.57
C CYS A 220 4.78 -26.49 -9.72
N ILE A 221 5.10 -25.74 -8.68
CA ILE A 221 6.21 -24.79 -8.64
C ILE A 221 7.26 -25.31 -7.66
N THR A 222 8.53 -25.24 -8.04
CA THR A 222 9.64 -25.55 -7.15
C THR A 222 10.20 -24.26 -6.55
N ASP A 223 10.21 -24.16 -5.22
CA ASP A 223 10.95 -23.11 -4.50
C ASP A 223 12.45 -23.43 -4.59
N THR A 224 13.22 -22.56 -5.24
CA THR A 224 14.67 -22.75 -5.35
C THR A 224 15.40 -22.55 -4.03
N ARG A 225 14.81 -21.85 -3.05
CA ARG A 225 15.41 -21.63 -1.72
C ARG A 225 15.32 -22.85 -0.83
N THR A 226 14.18 -23.53 -0.87
CA THR A 226 13.88 -24.68 0.01
C THR A 226 13.91 -26.02 -0.71
N ALA A 227 14.03 -26.01 -2.05
CA ALA A 227 13.86 -27.18 -2.92
C ALA A 227 12.49 -27.89 -2.74
N SER A 228 11.51 -27.22 -2.15
CA SER A 228 10.16 -27.76 -1.94
C SER A 228 9.27 -27.49 -3.15
N THR A 229 8.30 -28.36 -3.38
CA THR A 229 7.31 -28.22 -4.46
C THR A 229 5.95 -27.86 -3.90
N TYR A 230 5.32 -26.84 -4.46
CA TYR A 230 4.01 -26.37 -4.03
C TYR A 230 3.13 -26.00 -5.22
N CYS A 231 1.83 -26.00 -4.97
CA CYS A 231 0.83 -25.66 -5.95
C CYS A 231 0.48 -24.18 -5.90
N GLY A 232 0.38 -23.59 -7.09
CA GLY A 232 -0.21 -22.28 -7.29
C GLY A 232 -1.49 -22.41 -8.12
N ALA A 233 -2.54 -21.71 -7.72
CA ALA A 233 -3.77 -21.65 -8.50
C ALA A 233 -3.63 -20.62 -9.64
N ASP A 234 -4.14 -20.93 -10.83
CA ASP A 234 -4.10 -20.03 -11.98
C ASP A 234 -4.84 -18.71 -11.72
N CYS A 235 -4.18 -17.61 -12.08
CA CYS A 235 -4.73 -16.26 -12.03
C CYS A 235 -4.57 -15.51 -13.37
N SER A 236 -4.21 -16.24 -14.44
CA SER A 236 -3.86 -15.64 -15.73
C SER A 236 -5.03 -15.04 -16.51
N ALA A 237 -6.27 -15.33 -16.12
CA ALA A 237 -7.48 -14.73 -16.67
C ALA A 237 -7.99 -13.55 -15.81
N GLY A 238 -7.16 -13.03 -14.90
CA GLY A 238 -7.53 -11.91 -14.01
C GLY A 238 -8.32 -12.34 -12.78
N GLN A 239 -8.27 -13.63 -12.41
CA GLN A 239 -8.85 -14.12 -11.17
C GLN A 239 -8.16 -13.47 -9.97
N THR A 240 -8.94 -13.07 -8.97
CA THR A 240 -8.43 -12.53 -7.70
C THR A 240 -7.70 -13.61 -6.91
N CYS A 241 -6.49 -13.28 -6.44
CA CYS A 241 -5.76 -14.12 -5.50
C CYS A 241 -6.19 -13.84 -4.05
N PRO A 242 -6.17 -14.85 -3.15
CA PRO A 242 -6.47 -14.64 -1.74
C PRO A 242 -5.52 -13.64 -1.07
N ARG A 243 -5.94 -13.04 0.05
CA ARG A 243 -5.11 -12.10 0.81
C ARG A 243 -3.75 -12.71 1.13
N GLY A 244 -2.70 -11.97 0.84
CA GLY A 244 -1.32 -12.41 1.07
C GLY A 244 -0.75 -13.27 -0.06
N TYR A 245 -1.52 -13.50 -1.12
CA TYR A 245 -1.07 -14.02 -2.39
C TYR A 245 -1.15 -12.91 -3.45
N GLU A 246 -0.25 -12.96 -4.43
CA GLU A 246 -0.33 -12.11 -5.61
C GLU A 246 -0.16 -12.94 -6.87
N CYS A 247 -0.77 -12.47 -7.96
CA CYS A 247 -0.67 -13.13 -9.24
C CYS A 247 0.73 -12.89 -9.82
N ARG A 248 1.55 -13.95 -9.87
CA ARG A 248 2.92 -13.86 -10.40
C ARG A 248 3.08 -14.72 -11.64
N ASP A 249 3.90 -14.21 -12.56
CA ASP A 249 4.36 -14.94 -13.73
C ASP A 249 5.11 -16.22 -13.34
N ILE A 250 4.69 -17.35 -13.92
CA ILE A 250 5.42 -18.61 -13.85
C ILE A 250 6.33 -18.68 -15.06
N ARG A 251 7.64 -18.62 -14.79
CA ARG A 251 8.68 -18.60 -15.80
C ARG A 251 9.56 -19.83 -15.64
N VAL A 252 9.83 -20.49 -16.76
CA VAL A 252 10.72 -21.64 -16.81
C VAL A 252 11.86 -21.35 -17.77
N VAL A 253 13.09 -21.68 -17.35
CA VAL A 253 14.28 -21.60 -18.21
C VAL A 253 14.47 -22.90 -19.02
N PHE A 254 13.51 -23.82 -18.93
CA PHE A 254 13.47 -25.04 -19.73
C PHE A 254 12.95 -24.71 -21.14
N THR A 255 13.87 -24.48 -22.07
CA THR A 255 13.55 -24.48 -23.51
C THR A 255 13.62 -25.89 -24.08
N ARG A 256 13.25 -26.06 -25.36
CA ARG A 256 13.40 -27.32 -26.10
C ARG A 256 14.86 -27.79 -26.23
N TRP A 257 15.84 -26.94 -25.89
CA TRP A 257 17.27 -27.23 -26.09
C TRP A 257 17.97 -27.53 -24.76
N GLN A 258 18.57 -28.70 -24.68
CA GLN A 258 19.49 -29.08 -23.61
C GLN A 258 20.92 -28.61 -23.95
N CYS A 259 21.68 -28.30 -22.92
CA CYS A 259 23.09 -27.93 -23.01
C CYS A 259 23.89 -28.63 -21.92
N SER A 260 25.21 -28.60 -22.03
CA SER A 260 26.15 -29.15 -21.05
C SER A 260 27.39 -28.27 -20.95
N THR A 261 28.33 -28.64 -20.09
CA THR A 261 29.65 -28.00 -20.04
C THR A 261 30.43 -28.11 -21.34
N THR A 262 30.11 -29.08 -22.19
CA THR A 262 30.79 -29.35 -23.47
C THR A 262 29.93 -29.05 -24.69
N GLN A 263 28.62 -28.89 -24.51
CA GLN A 263 27.65 -28.63 -25.58
C GLN A 263 26.94 -27.32 -25.31
N ALA A 264 27.31 -26.28 -26.07
CA ALA A 264 26.65 -24.99 -26.02
C ALA A 264 25.23 -25.04 -26.63
N CYS A 265 24.45 -24.01 -26.35
CA CYS A 265 23.14 -23.82 -26.93
C CYS A 265 23.24 -23.60 -28.45
N PRO A 266 22.39 -24.26 -29.26
CA PRO A 266 22.37 -23.99 -30.69
C PRO A 266 21.84 -22.58 -30.96
N GLY A 267 22.39 -21.91 -31.99
CA GLY A 267 21.84 -20.64 -32.46
C GLY A 267 20.56 -20.87 -33.29
N ASP A 268 19.58 -19.97 -33.16
CA ASP A 268 18.36 -20.00 -33.95
C ASP A 268 18.60 -19.35 -35.34
N PRO A 269 18.47 -20.09 -36.46
CA PRO A 269 18.67 -19.55 -37.80
C PRO A 269 17.74 -18.39 -38.16
N SER A 270 16.60 -18.26 -37.47
CA SER A 270 15.66 -17.14 -37.67
C SER A 270 16.13 -15.84 -37.02
N LEU A 271 17.19 -15.88 -36.19
CA LEU A 271 17.74 -14.75 -35.46
C LEU A 271 19.22 -14.53 -35.84
N PRO A 272 19.51 -13.93 -37.02
CA PRO A 272 20.88 -13.69 -37.45
C PRO A 272 21.57 -12.61 -36.61
N CYS A 273 22.88 -12.77 -36.41
CA CYS A 273 23.70 -11.82 -35.67
C CYS A 273 25.12 -11.69 -36.22
N THR A 274 25.78 -10.57 -35.94
CA THR A 274 27.21 -10.32 -36.17
C THR A 274 28.00 -10.22 -34.88
N ASP A 275 27.35 -9.97 -33.75
CA ASP A 275 27.95 -9.87 -32.43
C ASP A 275 26.88 -10.06 -31.35
N ASP A 276 27.30 -10.20 -30.10
CA ASP A 276 26.41 -10.50 -28.97
C ASP A 276 25.42 -9.37 -28.66
N SER A 277 25.69 -8.12 -29.06
CA SER A 277 24.79 -6.98 -28.79
C SER A 277 23.49 -7.05 -29.59
N GLN A 278 23.48 -7.84 -30.67
CA GLN A 278 22.29 -8.09 -31.48
C GLN A 278 21.42 -9.22 -30.94
N CYS A 279 21.90 -9.95 -29.94
CA CYS A 279 21.16 -11.03 -29.30
C CYS A 279 20.41 -10.51 -28.07
N ALA A 280 19.10 -10.75 -28.05
CA ALA A 280 18.25 -10.32 -26.96
C ALA A 280 18.47 -11.18 -25.71
N ARG A 281 18.08 -10.66 -24.54
CA ARG A 281 17.96 -11.44 -23.30
C ARG A 281 19.24 -12.21 -22.94
N GLY A 282 20.38 -11.54 -23.10
CA GLY A 282 21.70 -12.05 -22.76
C GLY A 282 22.21 -13.17 -23.67
N GLY A 283 21.59 -13.37 -24.83
CA GLY A 283 22.04 -14.37 -25.80
C GLY A 283 23.44 -14.08 -26.35
N THR A 284 24.05 -15.08 -26.96
CA THR A 284 25.38 -14.98 -27.60
C THR A 284 25.28 -15.30 -29.09
N CYS A 285 26.12 -14.64 -29.88
CA CYS A 285 26.16 -14.83 -31.31
C CYS A 285 27.06 -16.03 -31.66
N VAL A 286 26.44 -17.16 -31.97
CA VAL A 286 27.17 -18.39 -32.30
C VAL A 286 27.51 -18.41 -33.78
N LYS A 287 28.81 -18.40 -34.09
CA LYS A 287 29.36 -18.41 -35.46
C LYS A 287 30.07 -19.73 -35.75
N LEU A 288 29.93 -20.22 -36.98
CA LEU A 288 30.77 -21.31 -37.47
C LEU A 288 32.19 -20.79 -37.75
N PRO A 289 33.23 -21.64 -37.65
CA PRO A 289 34.60 -21.25 -37.96
C PRO A 289 34.71 -20.58 -39.35
N GLY A 290 35.27 -19.37 -39.37
CA GLY A 290 35.45 -18.59 -40.60
C GLY A 290 34.25 -17.75 -41.06
N GLN A 291 33.11 -17.80 -40.35
CA GLN A 291 31.94 -16.96 -40.64
C GLN A 291 32.02 -15.61 -39.91
N THR A 292 31.60 -14.53 -40.57
CA THR A 292 31.47 -13.19 -39.95
C THR A 292 30.13 -12.99 -39.27
N ALA A 293 29.11 -13.73 -39.71
CA ALA A 293 27.76 -13.75 -39.15
C ALA A 293 27.42 -15.13 -38.56
N GLY A 294 26.49 -15.15 -37.63
CA GLY A 294 26.01 -16.33 -36.93
C GLY A 294 24.54 -16.22 -36.57
N SER A 295 24.13 -16.99 -35.58
CA SER A 295 22.77 -17.02 -35.07
C SER A 295 22.77 -16.84 -33.56
N CYS A 296 21.79 -16.09 -33.05
CA CYS A 296 21.65 -15.88 -31.62
C CYS A 296 21.28 -17.19 -30.92
N ALA A 297 22.05 -17.54 -29.90
CA ALA A 297 21.81 -18.66 -29.03
C ALA A 297 21.50 -18.17 -27.61
N GLY A 298 20.68 -18.93 -26.90
CA GLY A 298 20.46 -18.70 -25.48
C GLY A 298 21.69 -19.01 -24.62
N GLN A 299 21.64 -18.58 -23.37
CA GLN A 299 22.62 -18.93 -22.34
C GLN A 299 22.34 -20.34 -21.81
N CYS A 300 23.38 -21.15 -21.65
CA CYS A 300 23.27 -22.44 -20.99
C CYS A 300 23.18 -22.27 -19.46
N ARG A 301 22.10 -22.75 -18.85
CA ARG A 301 21.89 -22.72 -17.40
C ARG A 301 22.00 -24.12 -16.82
N LEU A 302 23.15 -24.40 -16.23
CA LEU A 302 23.43 -25.62 -15.48
C LEU A 302 22.92 -25.45 -14.04
N ARG A 303 22.26 -26.47 -13.50
CA ARG A 303 21.98 -26.55 -12.06
C ARG A 303 23.28 -26.86 -11.33
N GLU A 304 23.47 -26.30 -10.13
CA GLU A 304 24.63 -26.61 -9.30
C GLU A 304 24.73 -28.14 -9.09
N GLY A 305 25.88 -28.72 -9.44
CA GLY A 305 26.11 -30.17 -9.38
C GLY A 305 25.60 -30.99 -10.58
N SER A 306 25.01 -30.37 -11.61
CA SER A 306 24.55 -31.05 -12.83
C SER A 306 25.52 -30.89 -14.01
N ASN A 307 25.73 -31.97 -14.77
CA ASN A 307 26.48 -31.94 -16.03
C ASN A 307 25.63 -31.49 -17.23
N PHE A 308 24.32 -31.38 -17.05
CA PHE A 308 23.39 -30.94 -18.07
C PHE A 308 22.53 -29.77 -17.56
N GLY A 309 22.08 -28.95 -18.49
CA GLY A 309 21.25 -27.79 -18.25
C GLY A 309 20.37 -27.50 -19.45
N TYR A 310 19.75 -26.32 -19.42
CA TYR A 310 18.82 -25.90 -20.46
C TYR A 310 19.19 -24.52 -20.96
N CYS A 311 18.90 -24.29 -22.24
CA CYS A 311 19.15 -23.01 -22.87
C CYS A 311 18.08 -22.00 -22.49
N SER A 312 18.45 -20.74 -22.29
CA SER A 312 17.50 -19.64 -22.25
C SER A 312 16.85 -19.45 -23.63
N CYS A 313 15.65 -18.89 -23.70
CA CYS A 313 14.99 -18.64 -24.98
C CYS A 313 15.55 -17.37 -25.67
N GLN A 314 15.48 -17.32 -27.00
CA GLN A 314 15.74 -16.11 -27.80
C GLN A 314 14.49 -15.68 -28.59
N ALA A 315 13.67 -16.64 -29.00
CA ALA A 315 12.35 -16.42 -29.58
C ALA A 315 11.30 -17.33 -28.94
N ASP A 316 10.02 -17.04 -29.20
CA ASP A 316 8.90 -17.87 -28.73
C ASP A 316 8.99 -19.32 -29.25
N SER A 317 9.60 -19.50 -30.42
CA SER A 317 9.89 -20.82 -31.01
C SER A 317 10.85 -21.68 -30.19
N ASP A 318 11.63 -21.09 -29.28
CA ASP A 318 12.51 -21.84 -28.38
C ASP A 318 11.77 -22.41 -27.18
N CYS A 319 10.62 -21.84 -26.86
CA CYS A 319 9.78 -22.32 -25.78
C CYS A 319 8.97 -23.54 -26.18
N ALA A 320 8.53 -24.30 -25.18
CA ALA A 320 7.66 -25.44 -25.42
C ALA A 320 6.35 -24.97 -26.06
N THR A 321 5.93 -25.67 -27.11
CA THR A 321 4.62 -25.46 -27.73
C THR A 321 3.62 -26.41 -27.13
N GLU A 322 2.40 -25.94 -26.93
CA GLU A 322 1.28 -26.76 -26.49
C GLU A 322 0.21 -26.85 -27.58
N THR A 323 -0.53 -27.95 -27.54
CA THR A 323 -1.63 -28.25 -28.47
C THR A 323 -2.88 -28.54 -27.66
N CYS A 324 -4.03 -28.20 -28.22
CA CYS A 324 -5.33 -28.47 -27.62
C CYS A 324 -5.64 -29.97 -27.74
N THR A 325 -5.62 -30.67 -26.60
CA THR A 325 -5.81 -32.12 -26.54
C THR A 325 -6.94 -32.41 -25.56
N MET A 326 -8.02 -33.05 -26.03
CA MET A 326 -9.20 -33.35 -25.21
C MET A 326 -9.84 -32.13 -24.53
N GLY A 327 -9.76 -30.96 -25.17
CA GLY A 327 -10.34 -29.71 -24.65
C GLY A 327 -9.46 -28.99 -23.62
N GLU A 328 -8.22 -29.44 -23.40
CA GLU A 328 -7.23 -28.77 -22.54
C GLU A 328 -5.89 -28.60 -23.28
N CYS A 329 -5.20 -27.51 -23.01
CA CYS A 329 -3.86 -27.30 -23.54
C CYS A 329 -2.84 -28.25 -22.88
N SER A 330 -1.98 -28.88 -23.66
CA SER A 330 -1.12 -29.98 -23.18
C SER A 330 -0.14 -29.62 -22.07
N ILE A 331 0.24 -28.35 -21.92
CA ILE A 331 1.17 -27.87 -20.88
C ILE A 331 0.41 -27.07 -19.82
N THR A 332 -0.30 -26.03 -20.24
CA THR A 332 -0.96 -25.10 -19.32
C THR A 332 -2.28 -25.63 -18.77
N ARG A 333 -2.84 -26.70 -19.35
CA ARG A 333 -4.15 -27.29 -18.97
C ARG A 333 -5.31 -26.29 -18.99
N ARG A 334 -5.16 -25.20 -19.73
CA ARG A 334 -6.23 -24.24 -19.95
C ARG A 334 -7.30 -24.87 -20.85
N PRO A 335 -8.59 -24.61 -20.60
CA PRO A 335 -9.65 -25.02 -21.51
C PRO A 335 -9.41 -24.45 -22.92
N CYS A 336 -9.57 -25.29 -23.93
CA CYS A 336 -9.38 -24.91 -25.33
C CYS A 336 -10.37 -25.64 -26.24
N VAL A 337 -10.62 -25.05 -27.40
CA VAL A 337 -11.37 -25.59 -28.53
C VAL A 337 -10.43 -25.87 -29.69
N ASP A 338 -9.38 -25.06 -29.85
CA ASP A 338 -8.34 -25.21 -30.86
C ASP A 338 -6.94 -24.80 -30.34
N ASP A 339 -5.91 -25.09 -31.13
CA ASP A 339 -4.50 -24.82 -30.77
C ASP A 339 -4.17 -23.33 -30.61
N ASN A 340 -4.95 -22.41 -31.19
CA ASN A 340 -4.65 -20.98 -31.07
C ASN A 340 -4.90 -20.48 -29.65
N GLN A 341 -5.84 -21.09 -28.92
CA GLN A 341 -6.11 -20.77 -27.52
C GLN A 341 -5.02 -21.25 -26.56
N CYS A 342 -4.13 -22.13 -27.05
CA CYS A 342 -2.97 -22.64 -26.31
C CYS A 342 -1.66 -21.87 -26.65
N ARG A 343 -1.70 -20.79 -27.43
CA ARG A 343 -0.48 -20.01 -27.74
C ARG A 343 -0.14 -19.01 -26.64
N THR A 344 0.00 -19.49 -25.41
CA THR A 344 0.23 -18.64 -24.24
C THR A 344 1.70 -18.62 -23.82
N ILE A 345 2.46 -19.65 -24.20
CA ILE A 345 3.87 -19.78 -23.88
C ILE A 345 4.71 -18.90 -24.80
N ARG A 346 5.48 -17.99 -24.21
CA ARG A 346 6.30 -17.02 -24.96
C ARG A 346 7.62 -16.72 -24.26
N CYS A 347 8.60 -16.31 -25.05
CA CYS A 347 9.91 -15.92 -24.57
C CYS A 347 9.92 -14.48 -24.04
N VAL A 348 10.14 -14.34 -22.74
CA VAL A 348 10.21 -13.05 -22.04
C VAL A 348 11.62 -12.78 -21.53
N ASP A 349 11.98 -11.51 -21.38
CA ASP A 349 13.19 -11.12 -20.66
C ASP A 349 12.96 -11.27 -19.15
N PHE A 350 13.90 -11.94 -18.49
CA PHE A 350 13.93 -12.11 -17.05
C PHE A 350 15.33 -11.77 -16.54
N GLU A 351 15.48 -10.54 -16.05
CA GLU A 351 16.75 -10.03 -15.52
C GLU A 351 17.89 -10.11 -16.56
N GLY A 352 17.58 -9.81 -17.82
CA GLY A 352 18.53 -9.90 -18.93
C GLY A 352 18.77 -11.32 -19.43
N ILE A 353 17.95 -12.30 -19.04
CA ILE A 353 18.04 -13.71 -19.46
C ILE A 353 16.70 -14.12 -20.07
N GLY A 354 16.72 -14.89 -21.16
CA GLY A 354 15.50 -15.42 -21.75
C GLY A 354 14.81 -16.48 -20.88
N ALA A 355 13.52 -16.32 -20.60
CA ALA A 355 12.72 -17.34 -19.94
C ALA A 355 11.39 -17.55 -20.67
N CYS A 356 10.87 -18.78 -20.61
CA CYS A 356 9.55 -19.09 -21.15
C CYS A 356 8.49 -18.80 -20.09
N LEU A 357 7.68 -17.77 -20.33
CA LEU A 357 6.49 -17.50 -19.54
C LEU A 357 5.45 -18.56 -19.90
N ILE A 358 5.06 -19.41 -18.94
CA ILE A 358 4.09 -20.50 -19.17
C ILE A 358 2.72 -20.22 -18.56
N GLY A 359 2.60 -19.23 -17.70
CA GLY A 359 1.33 -18.89 -17.06
C GLY A 359 1.50 -17.91 -15.91
N GLN A 360 0.45 -17.76 -15.11
CA GLN A 360 0.49 -16.95 -13.89
C GLN A 360 -0.28 -17.66 -12.79
N ASN A 361 0.28 -17.72 -11.58
CA ASN A 361 -0.40 -18.29 -10.43
C ASN A 361 -0.39 -17.35 -9.23
N CYS A 362 -1.36 -17.55 -8.35
CA CYS A 362 -1.34 -17.01 -7.01
C CYS A 362 -0.20 -17.64 -6.21
N THR A 363 0.77 -16.82 -5.84
CA THR A 363 1.92 -17.19 -5.01
C THR A 363 1.99 -16.27 -3.79
N PRO A 364 2.55 -16.70 -2.65
CA PRO A 364 2.69 -15.83 -1.48
C PRO A 364 3.42 -14.52 -1.84
N ALA A 365 2.83 -13.40 -1.43
CA ALA A 365 3.34 -12.06 -1.69
C ALA A 365 4.51 -11.72 -0.74
N ASN A 366 5.16 -10.58 -0.97
CA ASN A 366 6.20 -10.02 -0.09
C ASN A 366 7.41 -10.94 0.15
N GLY A 367 7.71 -11.86 -0.78
CA GLY A 367 8.87 -12.75 -0.70
C GLY A 367 8.69 -13.95 0.24
N LEU A 368 7.49 -14.13 0.81
CA LEU A 368 7.14 -15.30 1.60
C LEU A 368 7.21 -16.57 0.73
N THR A 369 7.58 -17.67 1.36
CA THR A 369 7.52 -19.03 0.80
C THR A 369 6.20 -19.68 1.21
N CYS A 370 5.80 -20.73 0.48
CA CYS A 370 4.68 -21.57 0.92
C CYS A 370 4.95 -22.29 2.26
N VAL A 371 6.22 -22.44 2.67
CA VAL A 371 6.58 -23.01 3.96
C VAL A 371 6.31 -22.04 5.11
N GLU A 372 6.44 -20.73 4.88
CA GLU A 372 6.24 -19.69 5.90
C GLU A 372 4.76 -19.36 6.17
N VAL A 373 3.86 -19.77 5.27
CA VAL A 373 2.43 -19.40 5.33
C VAL A 373 1.49 -20.58 5.57
N GLN A 374 2.04 -21.78 5.76
CA GLN A 374 1.29 -23.01 6.10
C GLN A 374 1.06 -23.16 7.61
#